data_AF-A0A8S2B013-F1
#
_entry.id   AF-A0A8S2B013-F1
#
_cell.length_a   1.000
_cell.length_b   1.000
_cell.length_c   1.000
_cell.angle_alpha   90.00
_cell.angle_beta   90.00
_cell.angle_gamma   90.00
#
_symmetry.space_group_name_H-M   'P 1'
#
loop_
_entity.id
_entity.type
_entity.pdbx_description
1 polymer ?
#
loop_
_entity_poly.entity_id
_entity_poly.type
_entity_poly.pdbx_seq_one_letter_code
_entity_poly.pdbx_strand_id
1 'polypeptide(L)'
;MERLRGTRFTDSGVRLEEPRLQPRGFAAITSGCSVVEPWAALVCGFVAAWVLMGFNRLAEKFHFDDPLEAAQLHGGCGAWGIIFTGLFAEKRYIAEIFGGDPNRPYGLLMGGGGRLLAAHVVQILVITGWVSVTMGTLFYILHKLKLLRIPAEDEIAGVDPTSHGGLAYMYTEDEIRNGIMVRRNGGDNAQGNVGV
;
A
#
# COMPACT_ATOMS: atom_id res chain seq x y z
N MET A 1 -34.02 -30.74 -2.69
CA MET A 1 -32.67 -30.73 -2.09
C MET A 1 -31.66 -30.78 -3.23
N GLU A 2 -30.63 -29.93 -3.13
CA GLU A 2 -29.42 -29.76 -3.95
C GLU A 2 -28.98 -30.98 -4.82
N ARG A 3 -28.25 -30.86 -5.93
CA ARG A 3 -26.89 -30.29 -5.98
C ARG A 3 -26.29 -30.31 -7.41
N LEU A 4 -25.80 -29.14 -7.86
CA LEU A 4 -24.52 -28.81 -8.51
C LEU A 4 -23.85 -29.75 -9.54
N ARG A 5 -23.50 -29.20 -10.71
CA ARG A 5 -22.14 -28.68 -11.05
C ARG A 5 -22.00 -28.50 -12.57
N GLY A 6 -21.50 -27.34 -12.98
CA GLY A 6 -20.72 -27.21 -14.22
C GLY A 6 -21.25 -26.24 -15.25
N THR A 7 -20.80 -24.98 -15.19
CA THR A 7 -20.56 -24.20 -16.40
C THR A 7 -19.19 -23.54 -16.29
N ARG A 8 -18.32 -23.97 -17.20
CA ARG A 8 -16.98 -23.45 -17.46
C ARG A 8 -17.11 -21.99 -17.90
N PHE A 9 -16.40 -21.10 -17.21
CA PHE A 9 -16.10 -19.77 -17.72
C PHE A 9 -14.74 -19.79 -18.41
N THR A 10 -14.72 -19.18 -19.58
CA THR A 10 -13.65 -19.19 -20.59
C THR A 10 -12.41 -18.44 -20.14
N ASP A 11 -11.28 -19.09 -20.36
CA ASP A 11 -9.90 -18.65 -20.25
C ASP A 11 -9.62 -17.51 -21.26
N SER A 12 -9.59 -16.27 -20.77
CA SER A 12 -9.04 -15.12 -21.51
C SER A 12 -8.55 -14.05 -20.52
N GLY A 13 -7.27 -14.15 -20.17
CA GLY A 13 -6.38 -12.99 -19.99
C GLY A 13 -6.62 -12.00 -18.85
N VAL A 14 -7.61 -12.20 -17.97
CA VAL A 14 -7.71 -11.43 -16.73
C VAL A 14 -6.99 -12.22 -15.65
N ARG A 15 -5.73 -11.84 -15.38
CA ARG A 15 -5.05 -12.24 -14.15
C ARG A 15 -5.94 -11.75 -13.02
N LEU A 16 -6.74 -12.66 -12.46
CA LEU A 16 -7.53 -12.43 -11.26
C LEU A 16 -6.51 -12.22 -10.15
N GLU A 17 -6.04 -10.99 -9.96
CA GLU A 17 -5.48 -10.59 -8.69
C GLU A 17 -6.54 -10.95 -7.66
N GLU A 18 -6.20 -11.85 -6.73
CA GLU A 18 -6.92 -11.95 -5.48
C GLU A 18 -7.19 -10.52 -5.00
N PRO A 19 -8.42 -10.17 -4.63
CA PRO A 19 -8.68 -8.85 -4.10
C PRO A 19 -7.87 -8.76 -2.80
N ARG A 20 -6.63 -8.24 -2.90
CA ARG A 20 -5.81 -7.92 -1.74
C ARG A 20 -6.69 -7.03 -0.91
N LEU A 21 -7.15 -7.58 0.20
CA LEU A 21 -8.05 -6.94 1.14
C LEU A 21 -7.21 -5.94 1.93
N GLN A 22 -6.57 -5.00 1.23
CA GLN A 22 -5.91 -3.87 1.86
C GLN A 22 -7.04 -3.10 2.58
N PRO A 23 -6.92 -2.77 3.87
CA PRO A 23 -7.91 -1.99 4.59
C PRO A 23 -7.90 -0.53 4.12
N ARG A 24 -8.42 -0.29 2.91
CA ARG A 24 -8.39 0.96 2.15
C ARG A 24 -9.08 2.12 2.87
N GLY A 25 -10.13 1.83 3.64
CA GLY A 25 -10.86 2.83 4.42
C GLY A 25 -10.13 3.28 5.69
N PHE A 26 -9.23 2.45 6.25
CA PHE A 26 -8.54 2.76 7.50
C PHE A 26 -7.54 3.91 7.32
N ALA A 27 -6.77 3.88 6.23
CA ALA A 27 -5.81 4.93 5.91
C ALA A 27 -6.50 6.30 5.74
N ALA A 28 -7.65 6.34 5.04
CA ALA A 28 -8.37 7.59 4.82
C ALA A 28 -8.99 8.16 6.11
N ILE A 29 -9.64 7.33 6.94
CA ILE A 29 -10.33 7.83 8.14
C ILE A 29 -9.38 8.28 9.25
N THR A 30 -8.10 7.86 9.21
CA THR A 30 -7.10 8.15 10.24
C THR A 30 -6.98 9.65 10.55
N SER A 31 -7.07 10.50 9.53
CA SER A 31 -6.95 11.96 9.67
C SER A 31 -8.12 12.64 10.40
N GLY A 32 -9.32 12.04 10.35
CA GLY A 32 -10.56 12.65 10.83
C GLY A 32 -11.32 11.81 11.85
N CYS A 33 -10.74 10.69 12.32
CA CYS A 33 -11.43 9.70 13.16
C CYS A 33 -12.00 10.28 14.46
N SER A 34 -11.43 11.38 14.94
CA SER A 34 -11.84 12.04 16.16
C SER A 34 -12.83 13.19 15.93
N VAL A 35 -12.90 13.75 14.71
CA VAL A 35 -13.65 14.98 14.42
C VAL A 35 -14.77 14.82 13.40
N VAL A 36 -14.98 13.62 12.85
CA VAL A 36 -15.98 13.34 11.81
C VAL A 36 -17.10 12.45 12.37
N GLU A 37 -18.35 12.66 11.91
CA GLU A 37 -19.47 11.81 12.31
C GLU A 37 -19.37 10.37 11.78
N PRO A 38 -19.90 9.35 12.51
CA PRO A 38 -19.82 7.95 12.09
C PRO A 38 -20.42 7.67 10.70
N TRP A 39 -21.49 8.35 10.32
CA TRP A 39 -22.09 8.19 8.98
C TRP A 39 -21.16 8.73 7.89
N ALA A 40 -20.46 9.85 8.15
CA ALA A 40 -19.51 10.44 7.22
C ALA A 40 -18.24 9.58 7.10
N ALA A 41 -17.85 8.85 8.15
CA ALA A 41 -16.76 7.88 8.10
C ALA A 41 -17.01 6.76 7.09
N LEU A 42 -18.25 6.27 6.97
CA LEU A 42 -18.63 5.26 5.96
C LEU A 42 -18.47 5.81 4.54
N VAL A 43 -18.90 7.06 4.32
CA VAL A 43 -18.75 7.75 3.03
C VAL A 43 -17.27 7.97 2.69
N CYS A 44 -16.46 8.38 3.66
CA CYS A 44 -15.03 8.56 3.49
C CYS A 44 -14.36 7.27 3.01
N GLY A 45 -14.64 6.15 3.68
CA GLY A 45 -14.09 4.84 3.31
C GLY A 45 -14.54 4.38 1.92
N PHE A 46 -15.81 4.61 1.55
CA PHE A 46 -16.31 4.30 0.22
C PHE A 46 -15.58 5.12 -0.85
N VAL A 47 -15.51 6.44 -0.70
CA VAL A 47 -14.85 7.31 -1.69
C VAL A 47 -13.34 7.05 -1.74
N ALA A 48 -12.71 6.70 -0.62
CA ALA A 48 -11.29 6.31 -0.59
C ALA A 48 -10.99 5.11 -1.50
N ALA A 49 -11.92 4.15 -1.64
CA ALA A 49 -11.75 3.03 -2.57
C ALA A 49 -11.69 3.50 -4.03
N TRP A 50 -12.51 4.50 -4.40
CA TRP A 50 -12.49 5.10 -5.74
C TRP A 50 -11.23 5.90 -5.99
N VAL A 51 -10.79 6.66 -4.99
CA VAL A 51 -9.53 7.40 -5.04
C VAL A 51 -8.36 6.47 -5.30
N LEU A 52 -8.28 5.34 -4.58
CA LEU A 52 -7.23 4.35 -4.81
C LEU A 52 -7.26 3.80 -6.23
N MET A 53 -8.42 3.39 -6.74
CA MET A 53 -8.52 2.90 -8.13
C MET A 53 -8.01 3.93 -9.14
N GLY A 54 -8.30 5.22 -8.89
CA GLY A 54 -7.77 6.33 -9.68
C GLY A 54 -6.24 6.45 -9.59
N PHE A 55 -5.67 6.39 -8.39
CA PHE A 55 -4.22 6.46 -8.19
C PHE A 55 -3.47 5.24 -8.73
N ASN A 56 -4.04 4.04 -8.65
CA ASN A 56 -3.47 2.83 -9.24
C ASN A 56 -3.37 2.97 -10.76
N ARG A 57 -4.45 3.40 -11.41
CA ARG A 57 -4.45 3.67 -12.85
C ARG A 57 -3.47 4.78 -13.24
N LEU A 58 -3.29 5.77 -12.37
CA LEU A 58 -2.32 6.84 -12.57
C LEU A 58 -0.87 6.31 -12.45
N ALA A 59 -0.60 5.48 -11.46
CA ALA A 59 0.71 4.84 -11.26
C ALA A 59 1.09 3.94 -12.44
N GLU A 60 0.14 3.14 -12.94
CA GLU A 60 0.32 2.32 -14.14
C GLU A 60 0.67 3.19 -15.35
N LYS A 61 -0.04 4.30 -15.54
CA LYS A 61 0.22 5.24 -16.64
C LYS A 61 1.60 5.91 -16.54
N PHE A 62 2.11 6.13 -15.34
CA PHE A 62 3.44 6.72 -15.12
C PHE A 62 4.56 5.67 -15.01
N HIS A 63 4.26 4.38 -15.23
CA HIS A 63 5.21 3.28 -15.04
C HIS A 63 5.86 3.29 -13.66
N PHE A 64 5.08 3.66 -12.64
CA PHE A 64 5.50 3.64 -11.25
C PHE A 64 5.23 2.26 -10.66
N ASP A 65 6.29 1.46 -10.52
CA ASP A 65 6.23 0.08 -10.04
C ASP A 65 6.41 0.03 -8.52
N ASP A 66 5.32 0.27 -7.79
CA ASP A 66 5.23 0.07 -6.33
C ASP A 66 4.56 -1.28 -6.05
N PRO A 67 5.32 -2.34 -5.73
CA PRO A 67 4.79 -3.70 -5.60
C PRO A 67 3.80 -3.85 -4.43
N LEU A 68 3.86 -2.94 -3.46
CA LEU A 68 2.98 -2.92 -2.28
C LEU A 68 1.82 -1.93 -2.43
N GLU A 69 1.79 -1.13 -3.49
CA GLU A 69 0.85 -0.01 -3.69
C GLU A 69 0.87 0.99 -2.51
N ALA A 70 2.00 1.10 -1.81
CA ALA A 70 2.10 1.87 -0.58
C ALA A 70 1.93 3.37 -0.83
N ALA A 71 2.45 3.90 -1.94
CA ALA A 71 2.32 5.30 -2.31
C ALA A 71 0.86 5.65 -2.66
N GLN A 72 0.17 4.79 -3.40
CA GLN A 72 -1.22 4.97 -3.82
C GLN A 72 -2.17 4.87 -2.62
N LEU A 73 -1.94 3.89 -1.73
CA LEU A 73 -2.72 3.71 -0.52
C LEU A 73 -2.45 4.82 0.50
N HIS A 74 -1.22 4.94 0.99
CA HIS A 74 -0.92 5.86 2.10
C HIS A 74 -0.85 7.31 1.63
N GLY A 75 -0.20 7.57 0.50
CA GLY A 75 -0.10 8.92 -0.07
C GLY A 75 -1.44 9.39 -0.65
N GLY A 76 -2.03 8.58 -1.53
CA GLY A 76 -3.30 8.91 -2.20
C GLY A 76 -4.50 8.93 -1.25
N CYS A 77 -4.82 7.80 -0.62
CA CYS A 77 -5.98 7.73 0.29
C CYS A 77 -5.76 8.56 1.57
N GLY A 78 -4.52 8.69 2.05
CA GLY A 78 -4.20 9.57 3.18
C GLY A 78 -4.44 11.04 2.86
N ALA A 79 -4.03 11.51 1.67
CA ALA A 79 -4.32 12.87 1.22
C ALA A 79 -5.83 13.10 1.08
N TRP A 80 -6.58 12.12 0.56
CA TRP A 80 -8.04 12.18 0.52
C TRP A 80 -8.65 12.32 1.92
N GLY A 81 -8.15 11.54 2.90
CA GLY A 81 -8.58 11.65 4.29
C GLY A 81 -8.41 13.06 4.85
N ILE A 82 -7.24 13.66 4.65
CA ILE A 82 -6.93 15.01 5.14
C ILE A 82 -7.90 16.05 4.53
N ILE A 83 -8.18 15.94 3.23
CA ILE A 83 -9.17 16.79 2.55
C ILE A 83 -10.57 16.55 3.11
N PHE A 84 -10.97 15.28 3.28
CA PHE A 84 -12.27 14.89 3.82
C PHE A 84 -12.50 15.46 5.22
N THR A 85 -11.48 15.41 6.07
CA THR A 85 -11.49 16.04 7.40
C THR A 85 -11.70 17.54 7.31
N GLY A 86 -11.02 18.23 6.38
CA GLY A 86 -11.26 19.65 6.12
C GLY A 86 -12.69 19.99 5.64
N LEU A 87 -13.41 19.03 5.07
CA LEU A 87 -14.79 19.21 4.61
C LEU A 87 -15.83 18.91 5.69
N PHE A 88 -15.68 17.79 6.41
CA PHE A 88 -16.71 17.21 7.28
C PHE A 88 -16.40 17.27 8.78
N ALA A 89 -15.35 17.98 9.21
CA ALA A 89 -15.07 18.11 10.64
C ALA A 89 -16.18 18.85 11.39
N GLU A 90 -16.72 18.21 12.42
CA GLU A 90 -17.80 18.72 13.26
C GLU A 90 -17.31 19.70 14.31
N LYS A 91 -18.05 20.79 14.50
CA LYS A 91 -17.73 21.80 15.51
C LYS A 91 -17.78 21.22 16.92
N ARG A 92 -18.75 20.34 17.20
CA ARG A 92 -18.94 19.70 18.51
C ARG A 92 -17.71 18.89 18.89
N TYR A 93 -17.26 18.00 18.01
CA TYR A 93 -16.10 17.15 18.28
C TYR A 93 -14.79 17.94 18.34
N ILE A 94 -14.63 18.94 17.48
CA ILE A 94 -13.46 19.84 17.56
C ILE A 94 -13.40 20.55 18.92
N ALA A 95 -14.53 21.04 19.42
CA ALA A 95 -14.59 21.73 20.71
C ALA A 95 -14.30 20.78 21.90
N GLU A 96 -14.78 19.54 21.83
CA GLU A 96 -14.53 18.50 22.84
C GLU A 96 -13.05 18.11 22.93
N ILE A 97 -12.40 17.91 21.78
CA ILE A 97 -11.04 17.36 21.73
C ILE A 97 -9.98 18.44 21.93
N PHE A 98 -10.15 19.58 21.26
CA PHE A 98 -9.12 20.60 21.22
C PHE A 98 -9.41 21.80 22.12
N GLY A 99 -10.60 21.87 22.73
CA GLY A 99 -11.05 22.99 23.57
C GLY A 99 -11.98 23.94 22.84
N GLY A 100 -12.97 24.46 23.57
CA GLY A 100 -14.13 25.22 23.08
C GLY A 100 -13.88 26.67 22.69
N ASP A 101 -12.77 26.98 22.02
CA ASP A 101 -12.56 28.31 21.45
C ASP A 101 -13.64 28.60 20.38
N PRO A 102 -14.51 29.61 20.55
CA PRO A 102 -15.61 29.90 19.63
C PRO A 102 -15.15 30.21 18.20
N ASN A 103 -13.91 30.66 18.03
CA ASN A 103 -13.37 31.13 16.76
C ASN A 103 -12.55 30.06 16.01
N ARG A 104 -12.59 28.81 16.49
CA ARG A 104 -11.84 27.72 15.86
C ARG A 104 -12.50 27.29 14.54
N PRO A 105 -11.73 27.16 13.45
CA PRO A 105 -12.29 26.74 12.17
C PRO A 105 -12.66 25.25 12.21
N TYR A 106 -13.79 24.92 11.60
CA TYR A 106 -14.32 23.57 11.47
C TYR A 106 -14.66 23.27 10.00
N GLY A 107 -15.23 22.10 9.71
CA GLY A 107 -15.44 21.60 8.35
C GLY A 107 -16.18 22.60 7.45
N LEU A 108 -15.74 22.72 6.21
CA LEU A 108 -16.33 23.64 5.23
C LEU A 108 -17.83 23.38 5.03
N LEU A 109 -18.22 22.10 4.93
CA LEU A 109 -19.61 21.70 4.71
C LEU A 109 -20.47 21.78 5.97
N MET A 110 -19.84 21.84 7.14
CA MET A 110 -20.50 22.04 8.43
C MET A 110 -20.75 23.53 8.73
N GLY A 111 -20.25 24.44 7.88
CA GLY A 111 -20.40 25.89 8.05
C GLY A 111 -19.20 26.58 8.71
N GLY A 112 -18.06 25.89 8.87
CA GLY A 112 -16.86 26.39 9.55
C GLY A 112 -15.92 27.24 8.69
N GLY A 113 -16.31 27.51 7.45
CA GLY A 113 -15.55 28.29 6.48
C GLY A 113 -14.39 27.54 5.82
N GLY A 114 -13.70 28.20 4.89
CA GLY A 114 -12.63 27.59 4.09
C GLY A 114 -11.25 27.52 4.76
N ARG A 115 -11.09 28.09 5.96
CA ARG A 115 -9.77 28.18 6.63
C ARG A 115 -9.23 26.80 7.01
N LEU A 116 -10.08 25.89 7.49
CA LEU A 116 -9.65 24.54 7.86
C LEU A 116 -9.22 23.74 6.63
N LEU A 117 -9.99 23.81 5.55
CA LEU A 117 -9.64 23.15 4.29
C LEU A 117 -8.34 23.69 3.69
N ALA A 118 -8.16 25.01 3.68
CA ALA A 118 -6.92 25.63 3.21
C ALA A 118 -5.71 25.20 4.04
N ALA A 119 -5.84 25.14 5.38
CA ALA A 119 -4.79 24.65 6.25
C ALA A 119 -4.41 23.19 5.95
N HIS A 120 -5.40 22.31 5.72
CA HIS A 120 -5.19 20.92 5.36
C HIS A 120 -4.53 20.76 3.97
N VAL A 121 -4.86 21.60 2.99
CA VAL A 121 -4.18 21.60 1.69
C VAL A 121 -2.71 22.00 1.85
N VAL A 122 -2.44 23.07 2.62
CA VAL A 122 -1.06 23.47 2.94
C VAL A 122 -0.33 22.35 3.67
N GLN A 123 -0.99 21.68 4.62
CA GLN A 123 -0.42 20.53 5.34
C GLN A 123 -0.01 19.41 4.38
N ILE A 124 -0.85 19.03 3.41
CA ILE A 124 -0.50 18.02 2.40
C ILE A 124 0.74 18.45 1.62
N LEU A 125 0.81 19.70 1.17
CA LEU A 125 1.95 20.22 0.42
C LEU A 125 3.24 20.22 1.26
N VAL A 126 3.15 20.62 2.52
CA VAL A 126 4.29 20.63 3.45
C VAL A 126 4.78 19.22 3.75
N ILE A 127 3.87 18.27 4.00
CA ILE A 127 4.22 16.86 4.24
C ILE A 127 4.89 16.27 3.00
N THR A 128 4.28 16.44 1.82
CA THR A 128 4.85 15.94 0.56
C THR A 128 6.23 16.55 0.32
N GLY A 129 6.38 17.86 0.46
CA GLY A 129 7.67 18.53 0.30
C GLY A 129 8.73 18.03 1.28
N TRP A 130 8.38 17.93 2.57
CA TRP A 130 9.29 17.44 3.61
C TRP A 130 9.74 16.00 3.37
N VAL A 131 8.80 15.10 3.07
CA VAL A 131 9.08 13.68 2.81
C VAL A 131 9.91 13.53 1.54
N SER A 132 9.56 14.22 0.46
CA SER A 132 10.32 14.18 -0.79
C SER A 132 11.76 14.69 -0.62
N VAL A 133 11.98 15.74 0.17
CA VAL A 133 13.34 16.25 0.42
C VAL A 133 14.14 15.29 1.29
N THR A 134 13.58 14.84 2.41
CA THR A 134 14.30 13.99 3.37
C THR A 134 14.56 12.59 2.81
N MET A 135 13.51 11.89 2.36
CA MET A 135 13.64 10.55 1.78
C MET A 135 14.34 10.59 0.42
N GLY A 136 14.06 11.59 -0.41
CA GLY A 136 14.76 11.76 -1.69
C GLY A 136 16.27 11.94 -1.50
N THR A 137 16.70 12.71 -0.50
CA THR A 137 18.12 12.87 -0.19
C THR A 137 18.74 11.55 0.29
N LEU A 138 18.06 10.84 1.20
CA LEU A 138 18.53 9.54 1.70
C LEU A 138 18.69 8.51 0.56
N PHE A 139 17.64 8.33 -0.26
CA PHE A 139 17.65 7.40 -1.38
C PHE A 139 18.67 7.80 -2.45
N TYR A 140 18.87 9.10 -2.68
CA TYR A 140 19.90 9.57 -3.60
C TYR A 140 21.32 9.19 -3.13
N ILE A 141 21.61 9.35 -1.84
CA ILE A 141 22.90 8.96 -1.25
C ILE A 141 23.09 7.45 -1.36
N LEU A 142 22.10 6.65 -0.94
CA LEU A 142 22.16 5.19 -1.01
C LEU A 142 22.29 4.67 -2.45
N HIS A 143 21.64 5.33 -3.41
CA HIS A 143 21.79 5.03 -4.83
C HIS A 143 23.21 5.30 -5.32
N LYS A 144 23.85 6.40 -4.89
CA LYS A 144 25.26 6.69 -5.21
C LYS A 144 26.22 5.65 -4.62
N LEU A 145 25.87 5.09 -3.47
CA LEU A 145 26.63 4.00 -2.83
C LEU A 145 26.35 2.62 -3.45
N LYS A 146 25.44 2.52 -4.43
CA LYS A 146 24.99 1.26 -5.05
C LYS A 146 24.45 0.22 -4.05
N LEU A 147 23.87 0.69 -2.94
CA LEU A 147 23.35 -0.17 -1.86
C LEU A 147 21.84 -0.42 -1.98
N LEU A 148 21.16 0.22 -2.93
CA LEU A 148 19.70 0.27 -2.96
C LEU A 148 19.04 -0.90 -3.71
N ARG A 149 19.75 -1.50 -4.67
CA ARG A 149 19.22 -2.59 -5.48
C ARG A 149 20.23 -3.72 -5.59
N ILE A 150 19.72 -4.92 -5.38
CA ILE A 150 20.44 -6.19 -5.51
C ILE A 150 20.75 -6.41 -7.00
N PRO A 151 21.90 -7.02 -7.36
CA PRO A 151 22.21 -7.31 -8.75
C PRO A 151 21.18 -8.26 -9.37
N ALA A 152 21.01 -8.18 -10.70
CA ALA A 152 19.93 -8.86 -11.41
C ALA A 152 20.01 -10.39 -11.30
N GLU A 153 21.23 -10.93 -11.25
CA GLU A 153 21.49 -12.35 -11.03
C GLU A 153 20.92 -12.86 -9.70
N ASP A 154 21.06 -12.08 -8.64
CA ASP A 154 20.56 -12.42 -7.30
C ASP A 154 19.04 -12.13 -7.18
N GLU A 155 18.54 -11.13 -7.90
CA GLU A 155 17.10 -10.84 -8.03
C GLU A 155 16.35 -12.02 -8.69
N ILE A 156 16.96 -12.65 -9.72
CA ILE A 156 16.40 -13.82 -10.42
C ILE A 156 16.52 -15.09 -9.57
N ALA A 157 17.64 -15.28 -8.87
CA ALA A 157 17.86 -16.45 -8.01
C ALA A 157 16.97 -16.46 -6.75
N GLY A 158 16.47 -15.29 -6.36
CA GLY A 158 15.71 -15.09 -5.14
C GLY A 158 16.61 -14.64 -3.97
N VAL A 159 16.09 -13.74 -3.14
CA VAL A 159 16.86 -13.13 -2.05
C VAL A 159 17.12 -14.09 -0.88
N ASP A 160 16.26 -15.09 -0.71
CA ASP A 160 16.36 -16.06 0.37
C ASP A 160 17.63 -16.93 0.23
N PRO A 161 17.87 -17.61 -0.92
CA PRO A 161 19.08 -18.42 -1.07
C PRO A 161 20.37 -17.58 -1.15
N THR A 162 20.31 -16.37 -1.71
CA THR A 162 21.51 -15.53 -1.93
C THR A 162 21.95 -14.74 -0.69
N SER A 163 21.00 -14.28 0.12
CA SER A 163 21.29 -13.44 1.31
C SER A 163 21.08 -14.16 2.65
N HIS A 164 20.23 -15.20 2.71
CA HIS A 164 19.85 -15.86 3.97
C HIS A 164 20.25 -17.34 4.05
N GLY A 165 20.91 -17.89 3.02
CA GLY A 165 21.55 -19.21 3.08
C GLY A 165 20.60 -20.40 3.09
N GLY A 166 19.33 -20.22 2.72
CA GLY A 166 18.32 -21.27 2.70
C GLY A 166 17.02 -20.80 2.02
N LEU A 167 16.09 -21.73 1.79
CA LEU A 167 14.75 -21.41 1.29
C LEU A 167 13.84 -21.07 2.46
N ALA A 168 13.03 -20.00 2.34
CA ALA A 168 12.04 -19.63 3.36
C ALA A 168 10.95 -20.70 3.56
N TYR A 169 10.68 -21.49 2.52
CA TYR A 169 9.68 -22.56 2.52
C TYR A 169 10.32 -23.90 2.12
N MET A 170 9.90 -24.97 2.81
CA MET A 170 10.18 -26.34 2.39
C MET A 170 9.19 -26.70 1.30
N TYR A 171 9.63 -26.68 0.03
CA TYR A 171 8.83 -27.19 -1.06
C TYR A 171 8.68 -28.71 -0.91
N THR A 172 7.45 -29.21 -0.98
CA THR A 172 7.19 -30.65 -1.01
C THR A 172 7.63 -31.17 -2.39
N GLU A 173 8.16 -32.39 -2.49
CA GLU A 173 8.73 -32.93 -3.75
C GLU A 173 7.78 -32.85 -4.96
N ASP A 174 6.47 -32.85 -4.72
CA ASP A 174 5.42 -32.70 -5.73
C ASP A 174 5.37 -31.31 -6.40
N GLU A 175 5.80 -30.25 -5.71
CA GLU A 175 5.87 -28.88 -6.26
C GLU A 175 7.16 -28.67 -7.08
N ILE A 176 8.26 -29.31 -6.66
CA ILE A 176 9.55 -29.30 -7.36
C ILE A 176 9.42 -29.98 -8.72
N ARG A 177 8.63 -31.05 -8.81
CA ARG A 177 8.39 -31.79 -10.06
C ARG A 177 7.55 -31.02 -11.10
N ASN A 178 6.80 -30.01 -10.66
CA ASN A 178 5.82 -29.28 -11.49
C ASN A 178 6.23 -27.86 -11.92
N GLY A 179 7.50 -27.44 -11.73
CA GLY A 179 8.05 -26.36 -12.56
C GLY A 179 8.93 -25.29 -11.91
N ILE A 180 9.27 -25.37 -10.62
CA ILE A 180 10.28 -24.46 -10.05
C ILE A 180 11.67 -25.07 -10.25
N MET A 181 12.21 -24.86 -11.45
CA MET A 181 13.49 -25.41 -11.87
C MET A 181 14.64 -24.60 -11.22
N VAL A 182 15.01 -24.92 -9.97
CA VAL A 182 16.35 -24.58 -9.45
C VAL A 182 17.32 -25.52 -10.15
N ARG A 183 17.74 -25.16 -11.36
CA ARG A 183 18.74 -25.93 -12.10
C ARG A 183 20.11 -25.66 -11.49
N ARG A 184 20.47 -26.43 -10.46
CA ARG A 184 21.85 -26.52 -9.94
C ARG A 184 22.72 -27.11 -11.04
N ASN A 185 23.47 -26.25 -11.74
CA ASN A 185 24.42 -26.65 -12.75
C ASN A 185 25.84 -26.50 -12.17
N GLY A 186 26.56 -27.60 -12.04
CA GLY A 186 27.96 -27.61 -11.57
C GLY A 186 28.20 -28.77 -10.61
N GLY A 187 28.75 -29.86 -11.13
CA GLY A 187 28.93 -31.12 -10.42
C GLY A 187 30.02 -31.09 -9.35
N ASP A 188 29.92 -32.04 -8.43
CA ASP A 188 31.07 -32.67 -7.81
C ASP A 188 30.67 -34.09 -7.38
N ASN A 189 31.46 -35.04 -7.85
CA ASN A 189 31.45 -36.42 -7.41
C ASN A 189 31.84 -36.47 -5.93
N ALA A 190 30.91 -36.83 -5.06
CA ALA A 190 31.25 -37.35 -3.74
C ALA A 190 30.30 -38.51 -3.42
N GLN A 191 30.71 -39.70 -3.86
CA GLN A 191 30.33 -40.95 -3.20
C GLN A 191 30.78 -40.86 -1.74
N GLY A 192 29.84 -40.60 -0.84
CA GLY A 192 30.04 -40.60 0.61
C GLY A 192 29.10 -41.63 1.24
N ASN A 193 29.64 -42.83 1.39
CA ASN A 193 29.06 -44.01 2.02
C ASN A 193 28.43 -43.70 3.39
N VAL A 194 27.15 -44.02 3.60
CA VAL A 194 26.53 -44.05 4.94
C VAL A 194 26.02 -45.48 5.17
N GLY A 195 26.85 -46.30 5.83
CA GLY A 195 26.33 -47.27 6.79
C GLY A 195 25.87 -46.49 8.03
N VAL A 196 24.81 -46.86 8.74
CA VAL A 196 24.25 -48.17 9.07
C VAL A 196 22.72 -48.06 9.01
#